data_AF-A0A562VDI5-F1
#
_entry.id   AF-A0A562VDI5-F1
#
_cell.length_a   1.000
_cell.length_b   1.000
_cell.length_c   1.000
_cell.angle_alpha   90.00
_cell.angle_beta   90.00
_cell.angle_gamma   90.00
#
_symmetry.space_group_name_H-M   'P 1'
#
loop_
_entity.id
_entity.type
_entity.pdbx_description
1 polymer ?
#
loop_
_entity_poly.entity_id
_entity_poly.type
_entity_poly.pdbx_seq_one_letter_code
_entity_poly.pdbx_strand_id
1 'polypeptide(L)' 'MRPFRALGDALLARLIDPATATAACDPRSWTEVRCASGRRMTRGCQLSPDCVITCGAWRDSGVGC' A
#
# COMPACT_ATOMS: atom_id res chain seq x y z
N MET A 1 -34.20 17.51 27.88
CA MET A 1 -32.81 17.30 27.41
C MET A 1 -32.86 17.06 25.90
N ARG A 2 -31.90 17.64 25.17
CA ARG A 2 -32.01 18.12 23.77
C ARG A 2 -32.07 17.00 22.69
N PRO A 3 -33.23 16.74 22.04
CA PRO A 3 -33.32 15.79 20.92
C PRO A 3 -32.66 16.31 19.62
N PHE A 4 -32.41 17.62 19.54
CA PHE A 4 -31.83 18.27 18.36
C PHE A 4 -30.38 17.89 18.06
N ARG A 5 -29.64 17.39 19.05
CA ARG A 5 -28.25 16.94 18.84
C ARG A 5 -28.20 15.68 17.98
N ALA A 6 -29.05 14.71 18.27
CA ALA A 6 -29.10 13.43 17.56
C ALA A 6 -29.55 13.59 16.09
N LEU A 7 -30.47 14.53 15.81
CA LEU A 7 -30.90 14.79 14.44
C LEU A 7 -29.81 15.48 13.60
N GLY A 8 -29.06 16.40 14.23
CA GLY A 8 -27.92 17.07 13.61
C GLY A 8 -26.81 16.08 13.22
N ASP A 9 -26.45 15.18 14.13
CA ASP A 9 -25.45 14.14 13.88
C ASP A 9 -25.90 13.16 12.78
N ALA A 10 -27.18 12.80 12.74
CA ALA A 10 -27.73 11.92 11.71
C ALA A 10 -27.77 12.58 10.31
N LEU A 11 -28.05 13.89 10.24
CA LEU A 11 -28.00 14.64 8.99
C LEU A 11 -26.55 14.85 8.52
N LEU A 12 -25.63 15.12 9.45
CA LEU A 12 -24.20 15.26 9.14
C LEU A 12 -23.61 13.94 8.61
N ALA A 13 -23.96 12.82 9.23
CA ALA A 13 -23.54 11.48 8.77
C ALA A 13 -24.09 11.10 7.39
N ARG A 14 -25.18 11.75 6.94
CA ARG A 14 -25.76 11.56 5.60
C ARG A 14 -25.19 12.53 4.57
N LEU A 15 -24.64 13.66 5.01
CA LEU A 15 -24.03 14.68 4.16
C LEU A 15 -22.54 14.40 3.90
N ILE A 16 -21.88 13.78 4.88
CA ILE A 16 -20.52 13.26 4.74
C ILE A 16 -20.69 11.94 4.00
N ASP A 17 -20.54 11.98 2.68
CA ASP A 17 -20.24 10.78 1.90
C ASP A 17 -19.11 10.06 2.66
N PRO A 18 -19.29 8.80 3.09
CA PRO A 18 -18.18 8.04 3.62
C PRO A 18 -17.25 7.82 2.43
N ALA A 19 -16.43 8.83 2.14
CA ALA A 19 -15.21 8.66 1.40
C ALA A 19 -14.45 7.65 2.23
N THR A 20 -14.61 6.37 1.88
CA THR A 20 -13.63 5.36 2.20
C THR A 20 -12.32 6.02 1.86
N ALA A 21 -11.54 6.35 2.88
CA ALA A 21 -10.18 6.77 2.71
C ALA A 21 -9.43 5.54 2.19
N THR A 22 -9.70 5.16 0.94
CA THR A 22 -8.77 4.41 0.14
C THR A 22 -7.62 5.37 0.02
N ALA A 23 -6.65 5.23 0.91
CA ALA A 23 -5.30 5.67 0.66
C ALA A 23 -4.91 4.93 -0.61
N ALA A 24 -5.26 5.50 -1.76
CA ALA A 24 -4.95 4.95 -3.06
C ALA A 24 -3.45 5.16 -3.19
N CYS A 25 -2.68 4.16 -2.73
CA CYS A 25 -1.26 4.17 -2.93
C CYS A 25 -1.00 4.12 -4.43
N ASP A 26 -0.11 4.99 -4.91
CA ASP A 26 0.26 5.00 -6.31
C ASP A 26 0.97 3.67 -6.66
N PRO A 27 0.35 2.81 -7.49
CA PRO A 27 0.90 1.49 -7.74
C PRO A 27 2.23 1.62 -8.48
N ARG A 28 3.31 1.22 -7.80
CA ARG A 28 4.67 1.29 -8.31
C ARG A 28 5.33 -0.08 -8.28
N SER A 29 6.09 -0.40 -9.31
CA SER A 29 6.95 -1.58 -9.34
C SER A 29 8.42 -1.15 -9.32
N TRP A 30 9.26 -1.88 -8.60
CA TRP A 30 10.70 -1.66 -8.57
C TRP A 30 11.43 -2.99 -8.45
N THR A 31 12.71 -2.97 -8.81
CA THR A 31 13.61 -4.12 -8.63
C THR A 31 14.56 -3.81 -7.48
N GLU A 32 14.61 -4.70 -6.50
CA GLU A 32 15.62 -4.66 -5.46
C GLU A 32 16.82 -5.52 -5.84
N VAL A 33 17.99 -5.03 -5.47
CA VAL A 33 19.27 -5.69 -5.71
C VAL A 33 19.99 -5.83 -4.39
N ARG A 34 20.53 -7.02 -4.11
CA ARG A 34 21.42 -7.25 -2.97
C ARG A 34 22.60 -8.13 -3.36
N CYS A 35 23.62 -8.13 -2.53
CA CYS A 35 24.72 -9.08 -2.60
C CYS A 35 24.65 -10.05 -1.44
N ALA A 36 24.70 -11.35 -1.77
CA ALA A 36 24.70 -12.43 -0.79
C ALA A 36 25.68 -13.51 -1.27
N SER A 37 26.64 -13.87 -0.41
CA SER A 37 27.62 -14.94 -0.69
C SER A 37 28.40 -14.77 -2.00
N GLY A 38 28.82 -13.54 -2.32
CA GLY A 38 29.57 -13.22 -3.55
C GLY A 38 28.72 -13.22 -4.83
N ARG A 39 27.39 -13.28 -4.69
CA ARG A 39 26.45 -13.30 -5.83
C ARG A 39 25.46 -12.16 -5.72
N ARG A 40 25.24 -11.49 -6.84
CA ARG A 40 24.21 -10.47 -6.96
C ARG A 40 22.85 -11.15 -7.10
N MET A 41 21.97 -10.90 -6.15
CA MET A 41 20.58 -11.34 -6.19
C MET A 41 19.65 -10.18 -6.52
N THR A 42 18.57 -10.46 -7.25
CA THR A 42 17.52 -9.50 -7.58
C THR A 42 16.15 -10.03 -7.21
N ARG A 43 15.21 -9.15 -6.86
CA ARG A 43 13.79 -9.48 -6.73
C ARG A 43 12.93 -8.34 -7.24
N GLY A 44 11.80 -8.67 -7.86
CA GLY A 44 10.78 -7.67 -8.21
C GLY A 44 9.85 -7.43 -7.05
N CYS A 45 9.51 -6.17 -6.80
CA CYS A 45 8.52 -5.74 -5.82
C CYS A 45 7.48 -4.84 -6.48
N GLN A 46 6.25 -4.89 -5.99
CA GLN A 46 5.16 -4.03 -6.42
C GLN A 46 4.38 -3.51 -5.22
N LEU A 47 3.96 -2.25 -5.27
CA LEU A 47 3.01 -1.65 -4.35
C LEU A 47 1.63 -1.74 -4.98
N SER A 48 0.72 -2.44 -4.31
CA SER A 48 -0.68 -2.53 -4.72
C SER A 48 -1.42 -1.22 -4.38
N PRO A 49 -2.55 -0.93 -5.06
CA PRO A 49 -3.41 0.20 -4.71
C PRO A 49 -3.92 0.16 -3.26
N ASP A 50 -3.94 -1.03 -2.65
CA ASP A 50 -4.25 -1.25 -1.23
C ASP A 50 -3.07 -0.95 -0.27
N CYS A 51 -2.02 -0.27 -0.75
CA CYS A 51 -0.81 0.03 0.01
C CYS A 51 -0.01 -1.19 0.49
N VAL A 52 -0.25 -2.37 -0.10
CA VAL A 52 0.48 -3.60 0.22
C VAL A 52 1.70 -3.74 -0.68
N ILE A 53 2.87 -3.92 -0.08
CA ILE A 53 4.10 -4.25 -0.82
C ILE A 53 4.17 -5.77 -0.98
N THR A 54 4.17 -6.22 -2.23
CA THR A 54 4.36 -7.63 -2.58
C THR A 54 5.69 -7.78 -3.31
N CYS A 55 6.57 -8.65 -2.81
CA CYS A 55 7.84 -8.96 -3.45
C CYS A 55 7.91 -10.43 -3.87
N GLY A 56 8.49 -10.68 -5.03
CA GLY A 56 8.82 -12.03 -5.49
C GLY A 56 10.02 -12.63 -4.75
N ALA A 57 10.33 -13.88 -5.09
CA ALA A 57 11.51 -14.56 -4.59
C ALA A 57 12.81 -13.92 -5.12
N TRP A 58 13.88 -14.01 -4.33
CA TRP A 58 15.22 -13.64 -4.78
C TRP A 58 15.68 -14.59 -5.89
N ARG A 59 16.18 -14.01 -6.97
CA ARG A 59 16.82 -14.71 -8.08
C ARG A 59 18.28 -14.33 -8.13
N ASP A 60 19.13 -15.32 -8.35
CA ASP A 60 20.55 -15.10 -8.64
C ASP A 60 20.66 -14.49 -10.05
N SER A 61 21.41 -13.40 -10.17
CA SER A 61 21.65 -12.75 -11.47
C SER A 61 22.86 -13.33 -12.21
N GLY A 62 23.61 -14.25 -11.60
CA GLY A 62 24.83 -14.83 -12.18
C GLY A 62 26.00 -13.85 -12.28
N VAL A 63 25.81 -12.61 -11.82
CA VAL A 63 26.84 -11.57 -11.79
C VAL A 63 27.46 -11.53 -10.40
N GLY A 64 28.79 -11.54 -10.36
CA GLY A 64 29.54 -11.39 -9.13
C GLY A 64 29.33 -10.01 -8.51
N CYS A 65 29.31 -10.01 -7.19
CA CYS A 65 29.65 -8.86 -6.38
C CYS A 65 30.51 -9.34 -5.21
#